data_AF-A0A8J4HDW1-F1
#
_entry.id   AF-A0A8J4HDW1-F1
#
_cell.length_a   1.000
_cell.length_b   1.000
_cell.length_c   1.000
_cell.angle_alpha   90.00
_cell.angle_beta   90.00
_cell.angle_gamma   90.00
#
_symmetry.space_group_name_H-M   'P 1'
#
loop_
_entity.id
_entity.type
_entity.pdbx_description
1 polymer ?
#
loop_
_entity_poly.entity_id
_entity_poly.type
_entity_poly.pdbx_seq_one_letter_code
_entity_poly.pdbx_strand_id
1 'polypeptide(L)'
;MAESDDPMIEVRLLDPRLAHWGLPRHHSDMAAAIDLHACLDEPLTLAPGAVPALIGVGFSLHIGNPGIAALILPRSGLGHRQGLVLGNLVGLIDPDYTGPILVSAWNRNPEGGAVVTLTPGERFAQMIFVPILRPRFQVVDEFSATTTRGAGGFGSTGGH
;
A
#
# COMPACT_ATOMS: atom_id res chain seq x y z
N MET A 1 33.38 -4.43 1.70
CA MET A 1 31.95 -4.64 1.97
C MET A 1 31.30 -4.70 0.61
N ALA A 2 30.68 -5.82 0.24
CA ALA A 2 29.99 -5.90 -1.04
C ALA A 2 28.86 -4.87 -1.05
N GLU A 3 28.77 -4.06 -2.10
CA GLU A 3 27.59 -3.22 -2.34
C GLU A 3 26.37 -4.14 -2.35
N SER A 4 25.32 -3.75 -1.63
CA SER A 4 24.06 -4.48 -1.70
C SER A 4 23.50 -4.30 -3.11
N ASP A 5 23.10 -5.40 -3.75
CA ASP A 5 22.37 -5.39 -5.04
C ASP A 5 20.91 -4.91 -4.89
N ASP A 6 20.55 -4.42 -3.69
CA ASP A 6 19.23 -3.87 -3.42
C ASP A 6 18.98 -2.60 -4.26
N PRO A 7 17.79 -2.47 -4.87
CA PRO A 7 17.47 -1.30 -5.67
C PRO A 7 17.45 -0.02 -4.81
N MET A 8 18.22 0.98 -5.23
CA MET A 8 18.19 2.31 -4.63
C MET A 8 16.96 3.07 -5.14
N ILE A 9 16.14 3.60 -4.23
CA ILE A 9 14.95 4.39 -4.54
C ILE A 9 15.15 5.81 -4.01
N GLU A 10 14.91 6.81 -4.86
CA GLU A 10 15.00 8.20 -4.43
C GLU A 10 13.77 8.58 -3.61
N VAL A 11 14.00 9.25 -2.48
CA VAL A 11 12.93 9.75 -1.61
C VAL A 11 13.09 11.26 -1.44
N ARG A 12 12.02 12.01 -1.76
CA ARG A 12 11.95 13.45 -1.50
C ARG A 12 11.02 13.70 -0.32
N LEU A 13 11.56 14.21 0.78
CA LEU A 13 10.75 14.64 1.93
C LEU A 13 9.97 15.90 1.57
N LEU A 14 8.67 15.88 1.86
CA LEU A 14 7.75 16.98 1.68
C LEU A 14 7.32 17.58 3.02
N ASP A 15 7.30 16.76 4.07
CA ASP A 15 6.99 17.16 5.44
C ASP A 15 8.24 17.05 6.33
N PRO A 16 8.76 18.15 6.88
CA PRO A 16 9.95 18.12 7.73
C PRO A 16 9.73 17.35 9.04
N ARG A 17 8.49 17.16 9.49
CA ARG A 17 8.17 16.41 10.73
C ARG A 17 8.59 14.94 10.65
N LEU A 18 8.75 14.39 9.44
CA LEU A 18 9.30 13.04 9.25
C LEU A 18 10.71 12.88 9.81
N ALA A 19 11.51 13.95 9.88
CA ALA A 19 12.83 13.89 10.52
C ALA A 19 12.72 13.57 12.02
N HIS A 20 11.59 13.88 12.65
CA HIS A 20 11.34 13.62 14.07
C HIS A 20 10.58 12.30 14.31
N TRP A 21 9.59 11.99 13.47
CA TRP A 21 8.84 10.73 13.57
C TRP A 21 9.64 9.51 13.09
N GLY A 22 10.62 9.76 12.22
CA GLY A 22 11.50 8.77 11.63
C GLY A 22 11.27 8.66 10.13
N LEU A 23 12.37 8.58 9.38
CA LEU A 23 12.32 8.34 7.95
C LEU A 23 11.78 6.92 7.65
N PRO A 24 11.18 6.72 6.46
CA PRO A 24 10.71 5.41 6.04
C PRO A 24 11.84 4.38 6.09
N ARG A 25 11.63 3.31 6.85
CA ARG A 25 12.61 2.24 7.04
C ARG A 25 11.95 0.94 7.47
N HIS A 26 12.66 -0.16 7.25
CA HIS A 26 12.31 -1.45 7.83
C HIS A 26 12.58 -1.42 9.34
N HIS A 27 11.64 -1.96 10.12
CA HIS A 27 11.72 -1.94 11.59
C HIS A 27 12.41 -3.18 12.19
N SER A 28 12.73 -4.18 11.37
CA SER A 28 13.57 -5.33 11.70
C SER A 28 14.26 -5.83 10.44
N ASP A 29 15.34 -6.60 10.61
CA ASP A 29 16.18 -7.09 9.50
C ASP A 29 15.41 -7.95 8.48
N MET A 30 14.31 -8.56 8.90
CA MET A 30 13.47 -9.44 8.07
C MET A 30 12.11 -8.82 7.73
N ALA A 31 11.89 -7.55 8.04
CA ALA A 31 10.63 -6.88 7.71
C ALA A 31 10.51 -6.73 6.18
N ALA A 32 9.35 -7.09 5.62
CA ALA A 32 9.09 -6.91 4.20
C ALA A 32 8.71 -5.46 3.86
N ALA A 33 8.06 -4.77 4.80
CA ALA A 33 7.43 -3.48 4.58
C ALA A 33 8.06 -2.36 5.41
N ILE A 34 7.99 -1.14 4.88
CA ILE A 34 8.22 0.11 5.61
C ILE A 34 6.88 0.62 6.14
N ASP A 35 6.85 1.10 7.39
CA ASP A 35 5.65 1.74 7.93
C ASP A 35 5.52 3.19 7.40
N LEU A 36 4.28 3.65 7.20
CA LEU A 36 3.96 4.99 6.72
C LEU A 36 3.29 5.80 7.83
N HIS A 37 3.79 7.01 8.06
CA HIS A 37 3.28 7.94 9.06
C HIS A 37 2.13 8.79 8.52
N ALA A 38 1.10 9.04 9.33
CA ALA A 38 0.03 9.97 9.01
C ALA A 38 0.54 11.40 9.21
N CYS A 39 0.80 12.11 8.11
CA CYS A 39 1.21 13.52 8.15
C CYS A 39 -0.03 14.41 8.26
N LEU A 40 -0.55 14.49 9.48
CA LEU A 40 -1.70 15.29 9.87
C LEU A 40 -1.25 16.47 10.73
N ASP A 41 -1.97 17.58 10.66
CA ASP A 41 -1.72 18.74 11.55
C ASP A 41 -2.40 18.55 12.91
N GLU A 42 -3.56 17.91 12.93
CA GLU A 42 -4.34 17.60 14.11
C GLU A 42 -4.91 16.16 14.04
N PRO A 43 -5.33 15.55 15.16
CA PRO A 43 -5.94 14.23 15.14
C PRO A 43 -7.15 14.16 14.22
N LEU A 44 -7.22 13.10 13.40
CA LEU A 44 -8.31 12.87 12.46
C LEU A 44 -9.17 11.70 12.94
N THR A 45 -10.45 11.95 13.20
CA THR A 45 -11.42 10.89 13.54
C THR A 45 -12.17 10.43 12.29
N LEU A 46 -12.10 9.13 12.01
CA LEU A 46 -12.80 8.44 10.94
C LEU A 46 -14.05 7.76 11.52
N ALA A 47 -15.23 8.24 11.12
CA ALA A 47 -16.48 7.61 11.48
C ALA A 47 -16.65 6.24 10.78
N PRO A 48 -17.31 5.25 11.43
CA PRO A 48 -17.56 3.94 10.83
C PRO A 48 -18.33 4.06 9.51
N GLY A 49 -17.89 3.36 8.46
CA GLY A 49 -18.58 3.31 7.17
C GLY A 49 -18.56 4.61 6.35
N ALA A 50 -17.89 5.66 6.84
CA ALA A 50 -17.79 6.94 6.15
C ALA A 50 -16.93 6.85 4.88
N VAL A 51 -17.04 7.87 4.02
CA VAL A 51 -16.15 8.05 2.87
C VAL A 51 -14.69 8.06 3.38
N PRO A 52 -13.78 7.30 2.76
CA PRO A 52 -12.38 7.27 3.16
C PRO A 52 -11.73 8.67 3.12
N ALA A 53 -10.86 8.96 4.10
CA ALA A 53 -10.08 10.18 4.13
C ALA A 53 -8.75 9.98 3.40
N LEU A 54 -8.34 10.95 2.58
CA LEU A 54 -7.05 10.91 1.89
C LEU A 54 -5.97 11.57 2.77
N ILE A 55 -5.00 10.78 3.22
CA ILE A 55 -3.97 11.19 4.18
C ILE A 55 -2.60 11.16 3.51
N GLY A 56 -1.84 12.24 3.60
CA GLY A 56 -0.46 12.30 3.11
C GLY A 56 0.52 11.58 4.04
N VAL A 57 1.58 11.02 3.46
CA VAL A 57 2.67 10.37 4.23
C VAL A 57 3.94 11.21 4.33
N GLY A 58 3.92 12.42 3.76
CA GLY A 58 4.97 13.42 3.92
C GLY A 58 6.18 13.26 3.01
N PHE A 59 6.14 12.35 2.02
CA PHE A 59 7.21 12.21 1.03
C PHE A 59 6.68 11.80 -0.35
N SER A 60 7.54 11.99 -1.35
CA SER A 60 7.42 11.44 -2.71
C SER A 60 8.52 10.42 -2.93
N LEU A 61 8.27 9.47 -3.83
CA LEU A 61 9.27 8.51 -4.29
C LEU A 61 9.56 8.73 -5.77
N HIS A 62 10.76 8.38 -6.21
CA HIS A 62 11.00 8.01 -7.60
C HIS A 62 11.62 6.61 -7.61
N ILE A 63 10.83 5.61 -7.99
CA ILE A 63 11.30 4.22 -8.06
C ILE A 63 12.23 4.05 -9.26
N GLY A 64 11.91 4.68 -10.40
CA GLY A 64 12.78 4.78 -11.59
C GLY A 64 13.02 3.47 -12.34
N ASN A 65 12.84 2.32 -11.70
CA ASN A 65 12.97 1.00 -12.30
C ASN A 65 11.60 0.47 -12.73
N PRO A 66 11.35 0.28 -14.03
CA PRO A 66 10.03 -0.12 -14.51
C PRO A 66 9.75 -1.64 -14.37
N GLY A 67 10.66 -2.39 -13.75
CA GLY A 67 10.46 -3.75 -13.26
C GLY A 67 10.05 -3.83 -11.79
N ILE A 68 9.85 -2.69 -11.11
CA ILE A 68 9.46 -2.61 -9.71
C ILE A 68 8.20 -1.74 -9.58
N ALA A 69 7.30 -2.13 -8.68
CA ALA A 69 6.23 -1.26 -8.19
C ALA A 69 6.21 -1.28 -6.66
N ALA A 70 5.58 -0.27 -6.06
CA ALA A 70 5.27 -0.30 -4.63
C ALA A 70 3.80 -0.64 -4.38
N LEU A 71 3.53 -1.38 -3.32
CA LEU A 71 2.18 -1.68 -2.86
C LEU A 71 1.98 -1.15 -1.44
N ILE A 72 0.95 -0.33 -1.25
CA ILE A 72 0.51 0.15 0.07
C ILE A 72 -0.57 -0.79 0.59
N LEU A 73 -0.38 -1.25 1.83
CA LEU A 73 -1.22 -2.25 2.49
C LEU A 73 -1.69 -1.75 3.87
N PRO A 74 -2.84 -2.22 4.36
CA PRO A 74 -3.22 -2.04 5.76
C PRO A 74 -2.19 -2.67 6.71
N ARG A 75 -1.99 -2.08 7.89
CA ARG A 75 -1.27 -2.73 8.99
C ARG A 75 -2.19 -3.74 9.66
N SER A 76 -1.76 -5.00 9.77
CA SER A 76 -2.63 -6.11 10.26
C SER A 76 -3.27 -5.81 11.62
N GLY A 77 -2.51 -5.23 12.55
CA GLY A 77 -3.01 -4.89 13.88
C GLY A 77 -4.11 -3.83 13.89
N LEU A 78 -3.97 -2.77 13.08
CA LEU A 78 -4.98 -1.71 12.97
C LEU A 78 -6.21 -2.21 12.19
N GLY A 79 -5.97 -2.95 11.10
CA GLY A 79 -7.04 -3.52 10.28
C GLY A 79 -7.89 -4.54 11.02
N HIS A 80 -7.29 -5.42 11.84
CA HIS A 80 -8.02 -6.42 12.61
C HIS A 80 -8.67 -5.84 13.86
N ARG A 81 -7.94 -5.08 14.69
CA ARG A 81 -8.43 -4.65 16.01
C ARG A 81 -9.29 -3.39 15.99
N GLN A 82 -9.02 -2.48 15.06
CA GLN A 82 -9.68 -1.16 15.01
C GLN A 82 -10.54 -0.97 13.77
N GLY A 83 -10.40 -1.83 12.75
CA GLY A 83 -11.12 -1.67 11.49
C GLY A 83 -10.53 -0.59 10.59
N LEU A 84 -9.27 -0.19 10.78
CA LEU A 84 -8.61 0.74 9.86
C LEU A 84 -7.99 -0.02 8.68
N VAL A 85 -8.55 0.18 7.50
CA VAL A 85 -8.07 -0.38 6.23
C VAL A 85 -7.88 0.71 5.18
N LEU A 86 -7.46 0.32 3.98
CA LEU A 86 -7.39 1.26 2.87
C LEU A 86 -8.72 1.30 2.12
N GLY A 87 -9.21 2.49 1.77
CA GLY A 87 -10.45 2.65 1.00
C GLY A 87 -10.38 2.02 -0.39
N ASN A 88 -9.18 2.01 -0.99
CA ASN A 88 -8.88 1.31 -2.25
C ASN A 88 -8.29 -0.10 -2.04
N LEU A 89 -8.33 -0.62 -0.80
CA LEU A 89 -7.81 -1.92 -0.34
C LEU A 89 -6.28 -2.08 -0.46
N VAL A 90 -5.73 -1.92 -1.65
CA VAL A 90 -4.29 -1.94 -1.96
C VAL A 90 -3.97 -0.75 -2.85
N GLY A 91 -3.00 0.07 -2.44
CA GLY A 91 -2.48 1.15 -3.28
C GLY A 91 -1.35 0.65 -4.17
N LEU A 92 -1.47 0.76 -5.49
CA LEU A 92 -0.35 0.55 -6.41
C LEU A 92 0.34 1.88 -6.68
N ILE A 93 1.66 1.91 -6.53
CA ILE A 93 2.52 3.04 -6.85
C ILE A 93 3.38 2.68 -8.06
N ASP A 94 3.14 3.39 -9.15
CA ASP A 94 3.86 3.22 -10.40
C ASP A 94 5.31 3.75 -10.31
N PRO A 95 6.24 3.18 -11.09
CA PRO A 95 7.65 3.51 -10.95
C PRO A 95 8.03 4.92 -11.43
N ASP A 96 7.22 5.52 -12.29
CA ASP A 96 7.35 6.88 -12.79
C ASP A 96 6.51 7.91 -12.03
N TYR A 97 5.74 7.47 -11.03
CA TYR A 97 4.99 8.37 -10.17
C TYR A 97 5.92 9.10 -9.20
N THR A 98 5.95 10.44 -9.28
CA THR A 98 6.79 11.32 -8.45
C THR A 98 5.99 12.29 -7.60
N GLY A 99 4.66 12.14 -7.58
CA GLY A 99 3.77 12.94 -6.75
C GLY A 99 3.85 12.57 -5.27
N PRO A 100 3.17 13.32 -4.38
CA PRO A 100 3.09 12.98 -2.97
C PRO A 100 2.42 11.62 -2.78
N ILE A 101 3.00 10.77 -1.94
CA ILE A 101 2.36 9.50 -1.59
C ILE A 101 1.17 9.80 -0.66
N LEU A 102 -0.01 9.33 -1.06
CA LEU A 102 -1.26 9.50 -0.34
C LEU A 102 -1.89 8.13 -0.06
N VAL A 103 -2.58 8.03 1.08
CA VAL A 103 -3.23 6.80 1.52
C VAL A 103 -4.69 7.10 1.81
N SER A 104 -5.57 6.36 1.14
CA SER A 104 -7.01 6.41 1.39
C SER A 104 -7.31 5.60 2.65
N ALA A 105 -7.49 6.25 3.79
CA ALA A 105 -7.76 5.61 5.08
C ALA A 105 -9.27 5.45 5.32
N TRP A 106 -9.71 4.23 5.60
CA TRP A 106 -11.11 3.89 5.79
C TRP A 106 -11.36 3.14 7.09
N ASN A 107 -12.35 3.59 7.85
CA ASN A 107 -12.89 2.86 8.98
C ASN A 107 -13.98 1.88 8.48
N ARG A 108 -13.62 0.60 8.30
CA ARG A 108 -14.53 -0.45 7.83
C ARG A 108 -15.49 -0.98 8.90
N ASN A 109 -15.49 -0.41 10.10
CA ASN A 109 -16.48 -0.81 11.10
C ASN A 109 -17.89 -0.51 10.58
N PRO A 110 -18.90 -1.32 10.95
CA PRO A 110 -20.28 -1.06 10.57
C PRO A 110 -20.76 0.25 11.18
N GLU A 111 -21.79 0.85 10.58
CA GLU A 111 -22.46 2.02 11.13
C GLU A 111 -22.89 1.77 12.59
N GLY A 112 -22.65 2.76 13.47
CA GLY A 112 -22.82 2.62 14.92
C GLY A 112 -21.68 1.90 15.66
N GLY A 113 -20.65 1.43 14.94
CA GLY A 113 -19.44 0.83 15.52
C GLY A 113 -18.44 1.84 16.09
N ALA A 114 -17.24 1.35 16.42
CA ALA A 114 -16.18 2.18 16.98
C ALA A 114 -15.57 3.15 15.95
N VAL A 115 -15.36 4.39 16.37
CA VAL A 115 -14.56 5.36 15.60
C VAL A 115 -13.08 4.96 15.63
N VAL A 116 -12.35 5.36 14.58
CA VAL A 116 -10.88 5.28 14.55
C VAL A 116 -10.34 6.69 14.59
N THR A 117 -9.40 6.98 15.49
CA THR A 117 -8.70 8.27 15.53
C THR A 117 -7.24 8.06 15.21
N LEU A 118 -6.76 8.76 14.17
CA LEU A 118 -5.36 8.81 13.81
C LEU A 118 -4.73 10.07 14.39
N THR A 119 -3.57 9.92 14.99
CA THR A 119 -2.79 11.04 15.55
C THR A 119 -1.65 11.46 14.60
N PRO A 120 -1.21 12.73 14.61
CA PRO A 120 -0.05 13.17 13.84
C PRO A 120 1.18 12.29 14.10
N GLY A 121 1.79 11.77 13.02
CA GLY A 121 2.95 10.90 13.10
C GLY A 121 2.64 9.45 13.45
N GLU A 122 1.37 9.04 13.55
CA GLU A 122 1.02 7.64 13.78
C GLU A 122 1.32 6.78 12.54
N ARG A 123 1.91 5.60 12.76
CA ARG A 123 2.13 4.62 11.69
C ARG A 123 0.81 3.92 11.36
N PHE A 124 0.22 4.21 10.21
CA PHE A 124 -1.16 3.79 9.91
C PHE A 124 -1.30 2.85 8.70
N ALA A 125 -0.33 2.89 7.78
CA ALA A 125 -0.24 2.00 6.63
C ALA A 125 1.20 1.48 6.49
N GLN A 126 1.42 0.56 5.55
CA GLN A 126 2.75 0.04 5.26
C GLN A 126 2.94 -0.13 3.76
N MET A 127 4.18 -0.08 3.28
CA MET A 127 4.52 -0.19 1.86
C MET A 127 5.55 -1.30 1.65
N ILE A 128 5.32 -2.14 0.64
CA ILE A 128 6.31 -3.11 0.12
C ILE A 128 6.71 -2.73 -1.29
N PHE A 129 7.87 -3.20 -1.73
CA PHE A 129 8.31 -3.13 -3.13
C PHE A 129 8.33 -4.52 -3.71
N VAL A 130 7.76 -4.68 -4.91
CA VAL A 130 7.61 -5.98 -5.56
C VAL A 130 8.10 -5.92 -7.00
N PRO A 131 8.73 -7.00 -7.50
CA PRO A 131 9.00 -7.12 -8.92
C PRO A 131 7.68 -7.25 -9.69
N ILE A 132 7.61 -6.60 -10.85
CA ILE A 132 6.47 -6.68 -11.75
C ILE A 132 6.90 -7.11 -13.16
N LEU A 133 5.96 -7.74 -13.87
CA LEU A 133 6.10 -8.01 -15.30
C LEU A 133 5.26 -7.01 -16.09
N ARG A 134 5.78 -6.57 -17.24
CA ARG A 134 5.05 -5.76 -18.22
C ARG A 134 4.89 -6.55 -19.52
N PRO A 135 3.91 -7.47 -19.59
CA PRO A 135 3.73 -8.33 -20.73
C PRO A 135 3.28 -7.55 -21.97
N ARG A 136 3.55 -8.10 -23.15
CA ARG A 136 2.94 -7.66 -24.41
C ARG A 136 1.78 -8.57 -24.74
N PHE A 137 0.65 -7.98 -25.10
CA PHE A 137 -0.53 -8.75 -25.51
C PHE A 137 -0.47 -9.10 -27.00
N GLN A 138 -0.84 -10.33 -27.33
CA GLN A 138 -1.09 -10.79 -28.69
C GLN A 138 -2.58 -11.13 -28.82
N VAL A 139 -3.27 -10.46 -29.73
CA VAL A 139 -4.69 -10.74 -30.02
C VAL A 139 -4.77 -11.96 -30.94
N VAL A 140 -5.60 -12.94 -30.59
CA VAL A 140 -5.78 -14.21 -31.31
C VAL A 140 -7.26 -14.56 -31.39
N ASP A 141 -7.68 -15.26 -32.44
CA ASP A 141 -9.05 -15.78 -32.56
C ASP A 141 -9.27 -16.99 -31.63
N GLU A 142 -8.24 -17.83 -31.44
CA GLU A 142 -8.22 -18.98 -30.54
C GLU A 142 -6.90 -19.08 -29.77
N PHE A 143 -6.94 -19.59 -28.53
CA PHE A 143 -5.72 -19.82 -27.75
C PHE A 143 -4.92 -21.01 -28.29
N SER A 144 -3.58 -20.92 -28.24
CA SER A 144 -2.68 -21.95 -28.78
C SER A 144 -2.67 -23.28 -28.03
N ALA A 145 -3.34 -23.37 -26.87
CA ALA A 145 -3.38 -24.56 -26.04
C ALA A 145 -4.70 -24.70 -25.29
N THR A 146 -5.20 -25.93 -25.19
CA THR A 146 -6.29 -26.33 -24.30
C THR A 146 -5.70 -26.78 -22.96
N THR A 147 -6.28 -26.35 -21.83
CA THR A 147 -5.82 -26.72 -20.49
C THR A 147 -6.87 -27.53 -19.73
N THR A 148 -6.44 -28.31 -18.74
CA THR A 148 -7.33 -29.10 -17.87
C THR A 148 -8.36 -28.25 -17.14
N ARG A 149 -8.02 -27.01 -16.76
CA ARG A 149 -8.96 -26.07 -16.13
C ARG A 149 -9.87 -25.40 -17.15
N GLY A 150 -9.37 -25.12 -18.35
CA GLY A 150 -10.12 -24.46 -19.42
C GLY A 150 -10.78 -23.16 -18.93
N ALA A 151 -12.10 -23.05 -19.13
CA ALA A 151 -12.93 -21.92 -18.71
C ALA A 151 -13.43 -21.99 -17.25
N GLY A 152 -13.01 -22.96 -16.44
CA GLY A 152 -13.46 -23.11 -15.05
C GLY A 152 -12.90 -22.01 -14.12
N GLY A 153 -13.79 -21.21 -13.52
CA GLY A 153 -13.49 -20.17 -12.53
C GLY A 153 -14.56 -20.08 -11.44
N PHE A 154 -14.38 -19.20 -10.44
CA PHE A 154 -15.38 -18.93 -9.37
C PHE A 154 -15.84 -20.15 -8.55
N GLY A 155 -14.90 -20.88 -7.92
CA GLY A 155 -15.25 -22.04 -7.08
C GLY A 155 -15.37 -23.37 -7.83
N SER A 156 -14.86 -23.44 -9.07
CA SER A 156 -14.92 -24.62 -9.95
C SER A 156 -14.21 -25.89 -9.43
N THR A 157 -13.53 -25.83 -8.28
CA THR A 157 -12.88 -26.99 -7.63
C THR A 157 -13.67 -27.53 -6.43
N GLY A 158 -14.78 -26.90 -6.04
CA GLY A 158 -15.51 -27.22 -4.82
C GLY A 158 -14.79 -26.77 -3.55
N GLY A 159 -15.56 -26.48 -2.50
CA GLY A 159 -15.11 -25.86 -1.25
C GLY A 159 -15.60 -24.42 -1.17
N HIS A 160 -16.38 -24.14 -0.12
CA HIS A 160 -17.04 -22.85 0.15
C HIS A 160 -16.13 -21.62 0.06
#